data_AF-A0A7J2NGH7-F1
#
_entry.id   AF-A0A7J2NGH7-F1
#
_cell.length_a   1.000
_cell.length_b   1.000
_cell.length_c   1.000
_cell.angle_alpha   90.00
_cell.angle_beta   90.00
_cell.angle_gamma   90.00
#
_symmetry.space_group_name_H-M   'P 1'
#
loop_
_entity.id
_entity.type
_entity.pdbx_description
1 polymer ?
#
loop_
_entity_poly.entity_id
_entity_poly.type
_entity_poly.pdbx_seq_one_letter_code
_entity_poly.pdbx_strand_id
1 'polypeptide(L)' 'MAEEKRIETEELPDWKIKQLNKMPIVETRIATSKDGRFVIHKTMITDIKPREYYDKVMESVQV' A
#
# COMPACT_ATOMS: atom_id res chain seq x y z
N MET A 1 -34.48 -5.83 -19.20
CA MET A 1 -34.56 -5.65 -17.74
C MET A 1 -33.25 -6.19 -17.18
N ALA A 2 -32.25 -5.33 -17.00
CA ALA A 2 -30.95 -5.74 -16.50
C ALA A 2 -31.03 -5.74 -14.96
N GLU A 3 -30.84 -6.91 -14.36
CA GLU A 3 -30.84 -7.07 -12.92
C GLU A 3 -29.50 -6.56 -12.38
N GLU A 4 -29.51 -5.36 -11.80
CA GLU A 4 -28.37 -4.82 -11.07
C GLU A 4 -28.10 -5.71 -9.86
N LYS A 5 -27.07 -6.57 -9.96
CA LYS A 5 -26.50 -7.24 -8.79
C LYS A 5 -25.99 -6.17 -7.83
N ARG A 6 -26.75 -5.90 -6.78
CA ARG A 6 -26.28 -5.16 -5.61
C ARG A 6 -25.10 -5.94 -5.04
N ILE A 7 -23.91 -5.35 -5.12
CA ILE A 7 -22.72 -5.88 -4.47
C ILE A 7 -22.98 -5.68 -2.97
N GLU A 8 -23.27 -6.76 -2.26
CA GLU A 8 -23.30 -6.73 -0.80
C GLU A 8 -21.88 -6.38 -0.34
N THR A 9 -21.71 -5.20 0.23
CA THR A 9 -20.43 -4.76 0.77
C THR A 9 -20.17 -5.57 2.03
N GLU A 10 -19.53 -6.73 1.90
CA GLU A 10 -19.01 -7.46 3.06
C GLU A 10 -18.02 -6.55 3.79
N GLU A 11 -18.37 -6.16 5.02
CA GLU A 11 -17.49 -5.34 5.84
C GLU A 11 -16.16 -6.09 6.06
N LEU A 12 -15.05 -5.41 5.75
CA LEU A 12 -13.72 -5.99 5.95
C LEU A 12 -13.53 -6.35 7.43
N PRO A 13 -12.90 -7.49 7.75
CA PRO A 13 -12.70 -7.87 9.14
C PRO A 13 -11.83 -6.83 9.86
N ASP A 14 -12.10 -6.59 11.14
CA ASP A 14 -11.47 -5.54 11.95
C ASP A 14 -9.93 -5.49 11.87
N TRP A 15 -9.29 -6.66 11.83
CA TRP A 15 -7.83 -6.76 11.73
C TRP A 15 -7.30 -6.17 10.42
N LYS A 16 -8.06 -6.33 9.33
CA LYS A 16 -7.74 -5.82 8.00
C LYS A 16 -7.92 -4.31 7.95
N ILE A 17 -8.98 -3.77 8.57
CA ILE A 17 -9.20 -2.33 8.73
C ILE A 17 -8.08 -1.71 9.56
N LYS A 18 -7.73 -2.31 10.70
CA LYS A 18 -6.61 -1.87 11.54
C LYS A 18 -5.27 -1.90 10.80
N GLN A 19 -5.06 -2.89 9.92
CA GLN A 19 -3.88 -2.96 9.07
C GLN A 19 -3.89 -1.83 8.02
N LEU A 20 -5.02 -1.59 7.34
CA LEU A 20 -5.18 -0.53 6.34
C LEU A 20 -4.97 0.87 6.94
N ASN A 21 -5.48 1.12 8.14
CA ASN A 21 -5.31 2.38 8.85
C ASN A 21 -3.85 2.65 9.28
N LYS A 22 -3.00 1.62 9.28
CA LYS A 22 -1.57 1.74 9.57
C LYS A 22 -0.72 1.89 8.30
N MET A 23 -1.35 1.96 7.12
CA MET A 23 -0.66 2.16 5.85
C MET A 23 -0.75 3.62 5.37
N PRO A 24 0.29 4.13 4.68
CA PRO A 24 1.56 3.45 4.41
C PRO A 24 2.39 3.27 5.68
N ILE A 25 3.15 2.17 5.74
CA ILE A 25 4.18 2.02 6.76
C ILE A 25 5.33 2.95 6.35
N VAL A 26 5.60 3.98 7.16
CA VAL A 26 6.69 4.92 6.95
C VAL A 26 7.83 4.57 7.90
N GLU A 27 8.95 4.16 7.35
CA GLU A 27 10.18 3.87 8.10
C GLU A 27 11.28 4.85 7.72
N THR A 28 11.99 5.35 8.72
CA THR A 28 13.17 6.19 8.53
C THR A 28 14.40 5.43 9.02
N ARG A 29 15.42 5.34 8.18
CA ARG A 29 16.75 4.82 8.53
C ARG A 29 17.78 5.92 8.36
N ILE A 30 18.45 6.26 9.45
CA ILE A 30 19.55 7.22 9.46
C ILE A 30 20.83 6.45 9.70
N ALA A 31 21.78 6.59 8.78
CA ALA A 31 23.10 5.99 8.88
C ALA A 31 24.16 7.02 8.49
N THR A 32 25.38 6.83 8.93
CA THR A 32 26.53 7.61 8.46
C THR A 32 27.26 6.82 7.39
N SER A 33 27.81 7.50 6.38
CA SER A 33 28.68 6.85 5.39
C SER A 33 29.88 6.21 6.08
N LYS A 34 30.46 5.20 5.44
CA LYS A 34 31.59 4.43 5.99
C LYS A 34 32.80 5.30 6.35
N ASP A 35 32.98 6.41 5.65
CA ASP A 35 34.05 7.39 5.86
C ASP A 35 33.65 8.56 6.77
N GLY A 36 32.44 8.55 7.34
CA GLY A 36 31.96 9.57 8.28
C GLY A 36 31.54 10.90 7.63
N ARG A 37 31.75 11.08 6.32
CA ARG A 37 31.57 12.38 5.65
C ARG A 37 30.12 12.73 5.34
N PHE A 38 29.23 11.75 5.28
CA PHE A 38 27.84 11.95 4.88
C PHE A 38 26.86 11.31 5.86
N VAL A 39 25.73 11.96 6.06
CA VAL A 39 24.56 11.37 6.72
C VAL A 39 23.60 10.89 5.63
N ILE A 40 23.28 9.61 5.67
CA ILE A 40 22.36 8.93 4.79
C ILE A 40 21.01 8.85 5.51
N HIS A 41 20.08 9.71 5.12
CA HIS A 41 18.70 9.68 5.58
C HIS A 41 17.83 8.98 4.52
N LYS A 42 17.38 7.76 4.82
CA LYS A 42 16.53 6.96 3.93
C LYS A 42 15.11 6.88 4.51
N THR A 43 14.14 7.36 3.74
CA THR A 43 12.71 7.17 4.01
C THR A 43 12.17 6.08 3.11
N MET A 44 11.52 5.08 3.71
CA MET A 44 10.85 3.98 3.01
C MET A 44 9.36 4.07 3.29
N ILE A 45 8.55 4.15 2.24
CA ILE A 45 7.09 4.18 2.29
C ILE A 45 6.61 2.86 1.70
N THR A 46 5.94 2.05 2.52
CA THR A 46 5.49 0.71 2.12
C THR A 46 3.97 0.61 2.19
N ASP A 47 3.36 0.31 1.05
CA ASP A 47 1.94 -0.05 0.94
C ASP A 47 1.79 -1.54 0.61
N ILE A 48 0.90 -2.22 1.33
CA ILE A 48 0.59 -3.63 1.11
C ILE A 48 -0.83 -3.72 0.55
N LYS A 49 -0.95 -4.05 -0.73
CA LYS A 49 -2.23 -4.21 -1.42
C LYS A 49 -2.40 -5.64 -1.93
N PRO A 50 -3.64 -6.16 -2.07
CA PRO A 50 -3.88 -7.43 -2.75
C PRO A 50 -3.33 -7.39 -4.18
N ARG A 51 -2.81 -8.51 -4.66
CA ARG A 51 -2.27 -8.62 -6.03
C ARG A 51 -3.31 -8.24 -7.08
N GLU A 52 -4.54 -8.73 -6.91
CA GLU A 52 -5.67 -8.44 -7.80
C GLU A 52 -5.99 -6.94 -7.95
N TYR A 53 -5.74 -6.13 -6.90
CA TYR A 53 -5.90 -4.68 -7.00
C TYR A 53 -4.88 -4.10 -7.97
N TYR A 54 -3.62 -4.55 -7.90
CA TYR A 54 -2.58 -4.11 -8.82
C TYR A 54 -2.83 -4.58 -10.25
N ASP A 55 -3.27 -5.83 -10.43
CA ASP A 55 -3.61 -6.37 -11.75
C ASP A 55 -4.69 -5.49 -12.42
N LYS A 56 -5.79 -5.19 -11.72
CA LYS A 56 -6.86 -4.30 -12.22
C LYS A 56 -6.40 -2.87 -12.51
N VAL A 57 -5.58 -2.29 -11.63
CA VAL A 57 -5.05 -0.93 -11.84
C VAL A 57 -4.13 -0.90 -13.06
N MET A 58 -3.26 -1.90 -13.23
CA MET A 58 -2.33 -1.94 -14.37
C MET A 58 -3.04 -2.19 -15.70
N GLU A 59 -4.08 -3.02 -15.71
CA GLU A 59 -4.96 -3.18 -16.89
C GLU A 59 -5.63 -1.86 -17.29
N SER A 60 -6.00 -1.01 -16.32
CA SER A 60 -6.61 0.28 -16.60
C SER A 60 -5.65 1.36 -17.13
N VAL A 61 -4.34 1.14 -17.02
CA VAL A 61 -3.29 2.10 -17.43
C VAL A 61 -2.74 1.80 -18.82
N GLN A 62 -3.01 0.61 -19.38
CA GLN A 62 -2.69 0.30 -20.77
C GLN A 62 -3.72 0.94 -21.72
N VAL A 63 -3.37 2.13 -22.22
CA VAL A 63 -3.97 2.77 -23.41
C VAL A 63 -3.27 2.25 -24.66
#